data_AF-A0AAP3E796-F1
#
_entry.id   AF-A0AAP3E796-F1
#
_cell.length_a   1.000
_cell.length_b   1.000
_cell.length_c   1.000
_cell.angle_alpha   90.00
_cell.angle_beta   90.00
_cell.angle_gamma   90.00
#
_symmetry.space_group_name_H-M   'P 1'
#
loop_
_entity.id
_entity.type
_entity.pdbx_description
1 polymer ?
#
loop_
_entity_poly.entity_id
_entity_poly.type
_entity_poly.pdbx_seq_one_letter_code
_entity_poly.pdbx_strand_id
1 'polypeptide(L)'
;MRTDAWFAGLAVIVLAVLLATALVAATGASDGTESASEWTPDVPDIHDVDEPTEPSVATLDGDQFNSVQAALDAAQPGDTVVLEGTFEEHVTVETEGVTIAAAERDGAVIDGGGEGTIVTIEAPNVTLEGVWIRDTGHERRGEHAGVFVNGTGATVTDVRLTDVSFGVWINGVSDVTVEGSMIAGREDVFPFTDRGNGIHLWDADDAVLRDNYITTVRDGIYYSWAEGVLTENNTMWEMRYGVHYMYSNDNRLEGNVAANNDVGFALMVSENITLVDNVAANNDGTSAHGILLKDVERSEIRGNAVVANGNGFYIYNAQQNRLVDNLVLENRVGVHATAGSSGGVVAGNSFIENDEQAFATTTAQIAWNDSDRGNYWSDASAVDLDGDGTSEIRHRPAGTVEQLVHDRPQAAVFAESPAFDAVRLAESSFPVVESAGLIDHHPLTEPPHDNWRDYYANHDH
;
A
#
# COMPACT_ATOMS: atom_id res chain seq x y z
N MET A 1 44.32 -34.87 -19.27
CA MET A 1 43.96 -35.79 -18.18
C MET A 1 44.86 -35.67 -16.93
N ARG A 2 45.40 -34.48 -16.60
CA ARG A 2 46.14 -34.30 -15.33
C ARG A 2 45.91 -32.94 -14.64
N THR A 3 45.03 -32.10 -15.19
CA THR A 3 44.66 -30.77 -14.68
C THR A 3 43.32 -30.78 -13.92
N ASP A 4 42.42 -31.72 -14.23
CA ASP A 4 41.05 -31.73 -13.68
C ASP A 4 40.97 -32.31 -12.26
N ALA A 5 41.97 -33.08 -11.84
CA ALA A 5 42.04 -33.66 -10.49
C ALA A 5 42.45 -32.64 -9.40
N TRP A 6 43.11 -31.53 -9.80
CA TRP A 6 43.55 -30.50 -8.86
C TRP A 6 42.42 -29.55 -8.47
N PHE A 7 41.55 -29.18 -9.41
CA PHE A 7 40.37 -28.35 -9.13
C PHE A 7 39.35 -29.08 -8.24
N ALA A 8 39.11 -30.38 -8.50
CA ALA A 8 38.25 -31.19 -7.65
C ALA A 8 38.81 -31.36 -6.21
N GLY A 9 40.14 -31.45 -6.07
CA GLY A 9 40.79 -31.53 -4.76
C GLY A 9 40.72 -30.22 -3.96
N LEU A 10 40.78 -29.06 -4.63
CA LEU A 10 40.69 -27.75 -3.98
C LEU A 10 39.26 -27.42 -3.54
N ALA A 11 38.25 -27.77 -4.37
CA ALA A 11 36.84 -27.62 -4.03
C ALA A 11 36.44 -28.45 -2.80
N VAL A 12 36.97 -29.67 -2.65
CA VAL A 12 36.70 -30.53 -1.47
C VAL A 12 37.36 -30.00 -0.19
N ILE A 13 38.50 -29.32 -0.28
CA ILE A 13 39.16 -28.71 0.88
C ILE A 13 38.41 -27.46 1.32
N VAL A 14 37.92 -26.64 0.38
CA VAL A 14 37.04 -25.49 0.70
C VAL A 14 35.73 -25.98 1.33
N LEU A 15 35.13 -27.07 0.82
CA LEU A 15 33.94 -27.70 1.40
C LEU A 15 34.16 -28.16 2.85
N ALA A 16 35.33 -28.75 3.14
CA ALA A 16 35.67 -29.25 4.46
C ALA A 16 35.99 -28.13 5.47
N VAL A 17 36.50 -26.98 5.00
CA VAL A 17 36.75 -25.81 5.84
C VAL A 17 35.44 -25.06 6.12
N LEU A 18 34.55 -24.93 5.13
CA LEU A 18 33.23 -24.30 5.30
C LEU A 18 32.30 -25.11 6.24
N LEU A 19 32.31 -26.44 6.14
CA LEU A 19 31.57 -27.32 7.05
C LEU A 19 32.12 -27.31 8.49
N ALA A 20 33.40 -26.95 8.68
CA ALA A 20 34.01 -26.88 10.01
C ALA A 20 33.82 -25.51 10.69
N THR A 21 33.62 -24.43 9.92
CA THR A 21 33.31 -23.09 10.44
C THR A 21 31.83 -22.89 10.74
N ALA A 22 30.93 -23.67 10.14
CA ALA A 22 29.48 -23.61 10.39
C ALA A 22 29.04 -24.17 11.78
N LEU A 23 29.96 -24.67 12.61
CA LEU A 23 29.62 -25.26 13.91
C LEU A 23 29.71 -24.28 15.11
N VAL A 24 29.92 -22.98 14.88
CA VAL A 24 30.00 -21.97 15.95
C VAL A 24 29.22 -20.71 15.58
N ALA A 25 27.89 -20.81 15.47
CA ALA A 25 26.94 -19.70 15.64
C ALA A 25 25.49 -20.20 15.55
N ALA A 26 25.03 -20.99 16.52
CA ALA A 26 23.61 -21.34 16.62
C ALA A 26 23.26 -21.68 18.07
N THR A 27 23.42 -20.71 18.98
CA THR A 27 22.72 -20.71 20.26
C THR A 27 22.33 -19.28 20.61
N GLY A 28 21.36 -18.76 19.87
CA GLY A 28 20.52 -17.64 20.27
C GLY A 28 19.08 -18.13 20.23
N ALA A 29 18.65 -18.87 21.25
CA ALA A 29 17.23 -19.03 21.49
C ALA A 29 16.72 -17.65 21.91
N SER A 30 15.91 -17.00 21.08
CA SER A 30 15.26 -15.73 21.37
C SER A 30 14.22 -15.96 22.48
N ASP A 31 14.52 -15.38 23.64
CA ASP A 31 13.65 -15.24 24.79
C ASP A 31 12.76 -14.02 24.50
N GLY A 32 11.48 -14.22 24.18
CA GLY A 32 10.50 -13.17 23.86
C GLY A 32 10.74 -12.49 22.50
N THR A 33 10.25 -13.09 21.40
CA THR A 33 10.38 -12.53 20.06
C THR A 33 9.45 -11.32 19.89
N GLU A 34 10.03 -10.12 19.86
CA GLU A 34 9.41 -8.95 19.25
C GLU A 34 9.01 -9.33 17.82
N SER A 35 7.83 -8.90 17.36
CA SER A 35 7.28 -9.22 16.04
C SER A 35 6.87 -7.92 15.36
N ALA A 36 7.27 -7.72 14.11
CA ALA A 36 6.83 -6.56 13.32
C ALA A 36 5.32 -6.60 13.06
N SER A 37 4.67 -7.73 13.30
CA SER A 37 3.21 -7.85 13.25
C SER A 37 2.48 -7.02 14.29
N GLU A 38 3.17 -6.56 15.34
CA GLU A 38 2.60 -5.68 16.37
C GLU A 38 2.65 -4.19 15.98
N TRP A 39 3.34 -3.85 14.88
CA TRP A 39 3.38 -2.49 14.38
C TRP A 39 1.99 -2.01 13.97
N THR A 40 1.61 -0.80 14.39
CA THR A 40 0.36 -0.17 13.96
C THR A 40 0.64 1.29 13.62
N PRO A 41 -0.08 1.86 12.63
CA PRO A 41 -0.02 3.29 12.41
C PRO A 41 -0.72 4.04 13.54
N ASP A 42 -0.25 5.27 13.82
CA ASP A 42 -0.99 6.24 14.61
C ASP A 42 -2.22 6.68 13.79
N VAL A 43 -3.41 6.43 14.33
CA VAL A 43 -4.68 6.72 13.66
C VAL A 43 -5.64 7.45 14.61
N PRO A 44 -6.37 8.47 14.13
CA PRO A 44 -7.36 9.16 14.95
C PRO A 44 -8.59 8.29 15.19
N ASP A 45 -9.26 8.50 16.32
CA ASP A 45 -10.63 8.03 16.49
C ASP A 45 -11.58 8.95 15.70
N ILE A 46 -12.00 8.49 14.53
CA ILE A 46 -12.88 9.25 13.62
C ILE A 46 -14.28 9.45 14.22
N HIS A 47 -14.65 8.69 15.26
CA HIS A 47 -15.94 8.84 15.94
C HIS A 47 -15.84 9.61 17.27
N ASP A 48 -14.63 9.97 17.73
CA ASP A 48 -14.43 10.82 18.91
C ASP A 48 -14.68 12.30 18.56
N VAL A 49 -15.96 12.65 18.48
CA VAL A 49 -16.46 14.00 18.20
C VAL A 49 -17.80 14.22 18.89
N ASP A 50 -17.97 15.39 19.50
CA ASP A 50 -19.25 15.79 20.10
C ASP A 50 -20.17 16.42 19.06
N GLU A 51 -21.46 16.08 19.09
CA GLU A 51 -22.45 16.73 18.25
C GLU A 51 -22.58 18.24 18.57
N PRO A 52 -22.68 19.11 17.55
CA PRO A 52 -22.95 20.53 17.77
C PRO A 52 -24.24 20.75 18.56
N THR A 53 -24.16 21.60 19.58
CA THR A 53 -25.32 21.98 20.41
C THR A 53 -25.83 23.38 20.11
N GLU A 54 -25.10 24.13 19.29
CA GLU A 54 -25.49 25.46 18.84
C GLU A 54 -26.69 25.40 17.89
N PRO A 55 -27.51 26.46 17.81
CA PRO A 55 -28.61 26.52 16.85
C PRO A 55 -28.11 26.38 15.41
N SER A 56 -28.85 25.62 14.60
CA SER A 56 -28.56 25.46 13.17
C SER A 56 -28.73 26.78 12.43
N VAL A 57 -27.62 27.39 12.01
CA VAL A 57 -27.58 28.68 11.32
C VAL A 57 -26.53 28.66 10.21
N ALA A 58 -26.95 28.95 8.99
CA ALA A 58 -26.07 29.25 7.88
C ALA A 58 -25.97 30.77 7.72
N THR A 59 -24.77 31.33 7.71
CA THR A 59 -24.52 32.78 7.64
C THR A 59 -23.85 33.14 6.32
N LEU A 60 -24.42 34.09 5.59
CA LEU A 60 -23.88 34.67 4.36
C LEU A 60 -23.94 36.20 4.48
N ASP A 61 -22.80 36.89 4.45
CA ASP A 61 -22.71 38.35 4.56
C ASP A 61 -23.47 38.97 5.76
N GLY A 62 -23.64 38.21 6.84
CA GLY A 62 -24.37 38.60 8.04
C GLY A 62 -25.88 38.35 8.00
N ASP A 63 -26.42 37.91 6.86
CA ASP A 63 -27.76 37.35 6.76
C ASP A 63 -27.75 35.90 7.26
N GLN A 64 -28.77 35.53 8.04
CA GLN A 64 -28.90 34.21 8.65
C GLN A 64 -30.02 33.40 7.98
N PHE A 65 -29.72 32.14 7.71
CA PHE A 65 -30.60 31.17 7.08
C PHE A 65 -30.71 29.95 7.98
N ASN A 66 -31.91 29.34 8.01
CA ASN A 66 -32.14 28.08 8.73
C ASN A 66 -31.91 26.85 7.84
N SER A 67 -31.32 27.04 6.65
CA SER A 67 -31.03 25.99 5.68
C SER A 67 -29.74 26.31 4.94
N VAL A 68 -28.92 25.28 4.72
CA VAL A 68 -27.68 25.39 3.95
C VAL A 68 -28.01 25.71 2.49
N GLN A 69 -28.97 24.99 1.90
CA GLN A 69 -29.38 25.23 0.52
C GLN A 69 -29.90 26.66 0.32
N ALA A 70 -30.70 27.18 1.26
CA ALA A 70 -31.23 28.55 1.14
C ALA A 70 -30.13 29.62 1.18
N ALA A 71 -29.06 29.41 1.96
CA ALA A 71 -27.91 30.31 1.96
C ALA A 71 -27.12 30.21 0.64
N LEU A 72 -26.93 29.00 0.12
CA LEU A 72 -26.24 28.77 -1.17
C LEU A 72 -27.00 29.35 -2.37
N ASP A 73 -28.33 29.23 -2.38
CA ASP A 73 -29.19 29.81 -3.42
C ASP A 73 -29.10 31.35 -3.44
N ALA A 74 -28.74 31.97 -2.31
CA ALA A 74 -28.54 33.41 -2.19
C ALA A 74 -27.10 33.85 -2.49
N ALA A 75 -26.13 32.94 -2.39
CA ALA A 75 -24.71 33.21 -2.57
C ALA A 75 -24.39 33.64 -4.02
N GLN A 76 -23.46 34.57 -4.14
CA GLN A 76 -22.82 34.97 -5.39
C GLN A 76 -21.46 34.28 -5.54
N PRO A 77 -20.89 34.26 -6.75
CA PRO A 77 -19.58 33.68 -6.97
C PRO A 77 -18.49 34.24 -6.06
N GLY A 78 -17.76 33.35 -5.37
CA GLY A 78 -16.71 33.72 -4.42
C GLY A 78 -17.18 33.98 -2.98
N ASP A 79 -18.48 33.91 -2.71
CA ASP A 79 -19.02 34.11 -1.36
C ASP A 79 -18.67 32.95 -0.42
N THR A 80 -18.72 33.20 0.89
CA THR A 80 -18.54 32.19 1.93
C THR A 80 -19.82 32.02 2.73
N VAL A 81 -20.33 30.79 2.81
CA VAL A 81 -21.42 30.38 3.68
C VAL A 81 -20.82 29.68 4.91
N VAL A 82 -20.99 30.30 6.08
CA VAL A 82 -20.49 29.78 7.36
C VAL A 82 -21.60 29.03 8.08
N LEU A 83 -21.34 27.80 8.51
CA LEU A 83 -22.30 26.89 9.14
C LEU A 83 -22.00 26.71 10.63
N GLU A 84 -23.07 26.66 11.43
CA GLU A 84 -23.08 26.27 12.85
C GLU A 84 -24.29 25.38 13.12
N GLY A 85 -24.15 24.38 13.98
CA GLY A 85 -25.26 23.47 14.36
C GLY A 85 -25.51 22.33 13.36
N THR A 86 -26.69 21.72 13.44
CA THR A 86 -27.02 20.50 12.66
C THR A 86 -28.12 20.75 11.63
N PHE A 87 -27.87 20.40 10.37
CA PHE A 87 -28.79 20.53 9.24
C PHE A 87 -29.16 19.15 8.71
N GLU A 88 -30.45 18.80 8.75
CA GLU A 88 -30.98 17.58 8.11
C GLU A 88 -31.36 17.89 6.66
N GLU A 89 -30.38 17.86 5.75
CA GLU A 89 -30.54 18.35 4.38
C GLU A 89 -29.69 17.58 3.36
N HIS A 90 -30.11 17.67 2.09
CA HIS A 90 -29.30 17.35 0.92
C HIS A 90 -29.01 18.64 0.17
N VAL A 91 -27.74 18.90 -0.11
CA VAL A 91 -27.25 20.19 -0.58
C VAL A 91 -26.62 20.07 -1.96
N THR A 92 -26.98 20.97 -2.87
CA THR A 92 -26.37 21.10 -4.19
C THR A 92 -25.76 22.48 -4.36
N VAL A 93 -24.48 22.53 -4.73
CA VAL A 93 -23.71 23.76 -4.91
C VAL A 93 -23.59 24.07 -6.40
N GLU A 94 -24.41 25.01 -6.88
CA GLU A 94 -24.47 25.42 -8.29
C GLU A 94 -23.73 26.75 -8.58
N THR A 95 -23.32 27.47 -7.54
CA THR A 95 -22.63 28.76 -7.66
C THR A 95 -21.10 28.55 -7.63
N GLU A 96 -20.41 29.03 -8.66
CA GLU A 96 -18.95 28.86 -8.79
C GLU A 96 -18.17 29.60 -7.70
N GLY A 97 -17.05 29.03 -7.26
CA GLY A 97 -16.15 29.71 -6.33
C GLY A 97 -16.67 29.86 -4.90
N VAL A 98 -17.85 29.33 -4.57
CA VAL A 98 -18.41 29.44 -3.21
C VAL A 98 -17.62 28.57 -2.23
N THR A 99 -17.42 29.09 -1.03
CA THR A 99 -16.86 28.35 0.11
C THR A 99 -17.98 28.01 1.09
N ILE A 100 -18.08 26.74 1.48
CA ILE A 100 -18.93 26.24 2.56
C ILE A 100 -18.00 25.83 3.69
N ALA A 101 -18.11 26.52 4.83
CA ALA A 101 -17.21 26.28 5.95
C ALA A 101 -17.99 26.11 7.25
N ALA A 102 -17.58 25.18 8.11
CA ALA A 102 -18.01 25.21 9.51
C ALA A 102 -17.30 26.38 10.24
N ALA A 103 -17.99 27.05 11.18
CA ALA A 103 -17.39 28.14 11.95
C ALA A 103 -16.17 27.68 12.77
N GLU A 104 -16.22 26.44 13.24
CA GLU A 104 -15.11 25.67 13.80
C GLU A 104 -15.15 24.26 13.19
N ARG A 105 -14.01 23.59 13.02
CA ARG A 105 -13.98 22.19 12.50
C ARG A 105 -14.91 21.32 13.33
N ASP A 106 -15.72 20.51 12.66
CA ASP A 106 -16.76 19.65 13.22
C ASP A 106 -17.91 20.41 13.94
N GLY A 107 -17.88 21.75 13.99
CA GLY A 107 -18.90 22.60 14.62
C GLY A 107 -20.21 22.75 13.84
N ALA A 108 -20.27 22.17 12.64
CA ALA A 108 -21.48 22.08 11.84
C ALA A 108 -21.63 20.68 11.24
N VAL A 109 -22.87 20.16 11.28
CA VAL A 109 -23.24 18.85 10.73
C VAL A 109 -24.23 19.01 9.58
N ILE A 110 -23.97 18.33 8.46
CA ILE A 110 -24.99 18.06 7.44
C ILE A 110 -25.33 16.56 7.49
N ASP A 111 -26.53 16.26 7.96
CA ASP A 111 -27.05 14.91 8.20
C ASP A 111 -27.97 14.49 7.04
N GLY A 112 -27.63 13.38 6.38
CA GLY A 112 -28.38 12.82 5.26
C GLY A 112 -29.60 11.99 5.65
N GLY A 113 -29.81 11.71 6.94
CA GLY A 113 -30.97 10.96 7.44
C GLY A 113 -31.09 9.53 6.90
N GLY A 114 -29.99 8.95 6.43
CA GLY A 114 -29.93 7.58 5.93
C GLY A 114 -30.36 7.42 4.47
N GLU A 115 -30.50 8.53 3.73
CA GLU A 115 -30.91 8.54 2.33
C GLU A 115 -29.89 9.27 1.44
N GLY A 116 -29.93 9.02 0.14
CA GLY A 116 -29.30 9.89 -0.87
C GLY A 116 -27.79 10.17 -0.75
N THR A 117 -27.38 11.16 -1.53
CA THR A 117 -26.06 11.82 -1.49
C THR A 117 -26.21 13.13 -0.73
N ILE A 118 -25.29 13.47 0.16
CA ILE A 118 -25.50 14.60 1.09
C ILE A 118 -25.10 15.93 0.47
N VAL A 119 -23.84 16.07 0.01
CA VAL A 119 -23.36 17.27 -0.67
C VAL A 119 -23.01 16.96 -2.11
N THR A 120 -23.57 17.71 -3.05
CA THR A 120 -23.26 17.62 -4.48
C THR A 120 -22.65 18.93 -4.95
N ILE A 121 -21.39 18.89 -5.37
CA ILE A 121 -20.65 20.04 -5.90
C ILE A 121 -20.74 20.00 -7.43
N GLU A 122 -21.64 20.82 -8.01
CA GLU A 122 -21.82 20.92 -9.47
C GLU A 122 -20.95 22.03 -10.07
N ALA A 123 -20.74 23.11 -9.33
CA ALA A 123 -20.01 24.28 -9.81
C ALA A 123 -18.49 24.15 -9.65
N PRO A 124 -17.70 24.80 -10.53
CA PRO A 124 -16.25 24.76 -10.44
C PRO A 124 -15.72 25.62 -9.27
N ASN A 125 -14.52 25.28 -8.81
CA ASN A 125 -13.75 26.01 -7.78
C ASN A 125 -14.48 26.17 -6.43
N VAL A 126 -15.40 25.26 -6.10
CA VAL A 126 -16.08 25.25 -4.80
C VAL A 126 -15.14 24.70 -3.73
N THR A 127 -15.19 25.31 -2.54
CA THR A 127 -14.47 24.82 -1.37
C THR A 127 -15.46 24.34 -0.31
N LEU A 128 -15.22 23.15 0.25
CA LEU A 128 -15.94 22.59 1.39
C LEU A 128 -14.94 22.32 2.50
N GLU A 129 -15.13 22.98 3.65
CA GLU A 129 -14.11 23.07 4.70
C GLU A 129 -14.68 22.78 6.10
N GLY A 130 -14.07 21.83 6.81
CA GLY A 130 -14.30 21.63 8.24
C GLY A 130 -15.67 21.11 8.66
N VAL A 131 -16.55 20.80 7.69
CA VAL A 131 -17.93 20.34 7.95
C VAL A 131 -17.94 18.85 8.27
N TRP A 132 -18.73 18.45 9.27
CA TRP A 132 -19.05 17.04 9.52
C TRP A 132 -20.28 16.64 8.69
N ILE A 133 -20.14 15.59 7.87
CA ILE A 133 -21.17 15.08 6.97
C ILE A 133 -21.42 13.62 7.33
N ARG A 134 -22.70 13.23 7.49
CA ARG A 134 -23.01 11.87 7.97
C ARG A 134 -24.31 11.27 7.48
N ASP A 135 -24.39 9.94 7.58
CA ASP A 135 -25.59 9.13 7.35
C ASP A 135 -26.16 9.21 5.92
N THR A 136 -25.37 8.78 4.93
CA THR A 136 -25.79 8.73 3.52
C THR A 136 -26.79 7.60 3.27
N GLY A 137 -27.35 7.44 2.07
CA GLY A 137 -28.04 6.19 1.68
C GLY A 137 -27.10 4.98 1.53
N HIS A 138 -27.55 3.74 1.82
CA HIS A 138 -26.76 2.47 1.67
C HIS A 138 -27.35 1.43 0.74
N GLU A 139 -28.38 1.78 -0.02
CA GLU A 139 -28.96 0.85 -0.98
C GLU A 139 -27.89 0.35 -1.96
N ARG A 140 -27.72 -0.98 -2.10
CA ARG A 140 -26.62 -1.60 -2.90
C ARG A 140 -26.50 -1.12 -4.34
N ARG A 141 -27.55 -0.51 -4.89
CA ARG A 141 -27.60 -0.01 -6.27
C ARG A 141 -27.47 1.52 -6.36
N GLY A 142 -27.45 2.20 -5.22
CA GLY A 142 -27.33 3.65 -5.15
C GLY A 142 -25.87 4.08 -5.04
N GLU A 143 -25.54 5.12 -5.79
CA GLU A 143 -24.23 5.79 -5.79
C GLU A 143 -24.24 6.92 -4.75
N HIS A 144 -24.54 6.54 -3.50
CA HIS A 144 -24.75 7.48 -2.40
C HIS A 144 -23.42 7.93 -1.83
N ALA A 145 -23.10 9.22 -1.95
CA ALA A 145 -21.86 9.79 -1.46
C ALA A 145 -22.10 10.80 -0.32
N GLY A 146 -21.14 10.94 0.59
CA GLY A 146 -21.10 12.08 1.50
C GLY A 146 -20.86 13.37 0.71
N VAL A 147 -19.85 13.35 -0.17
CA VAL A 147 -19.55 14.43 -1.12
C VAL A 147 -19.44 13.87 -2.52
N PHE A 148 -20.24 14.38 -3.45
CA PHE A 148 -20.19 14.04 -4.87
C PHE A 148 -19.71 15.27 -5.67
N VAL A 149 -18.67 15.11 -6.47
CA VAL A 149 -17.96 16.22 -7.13
C VAL A 149 -18.07 16.08 -8.66
N ASN A 150 -18.86 16.98 -9.26
CA ASN A 150 -19.02 17.20 -10.70
C ASN A 150 -18.37 18.51 -11.18
N GLY A 151 -17.93 19.37 -10.25
CA GLY A 151 -17.22 20.60 -10.54
C GLY A 151 -15.69 20.41 -10.55
N THR A 152 -15.02 20.98 -11.55
CA THR A 152 -13.55 21.02 -11.63
C THR A 152 -12.96 21.97 -10.59
N GLY A 153 -11.73 21.72 -10.14
CA GLY A 153 -11.03 22.62 -9.21
C GLY A 153 -11.62 22.64 -7.80
N ALA A 154 -12.49 21.69 -7.44
CA ALA A 154 -13.10 21.64 -6.12
C ALA A 154 -12.06 21.29 -5.05
N THR A 155 -12.20 21.89 -3.86
CA THR A 155 -11.38 21.58 -2.69
C THR A 155 -12.28 21.07 -1.56
N VAL A 156 -11.99 19.85 -1.08
CA VAL A 156 -12.65 19.24 0.07
C VAL A 156 -11.60 19.08 1.16
N THR A 157 -11.62 19.93 2.18
CA THR A 157 -10.55 20.00 3.19
C THR A 157 -11.09 19.89 4.60
N ASP A 158 -10.38 19.14 5.45
CA ASP A 158 -10.69 18.99 6.87
C ASP A 158 -12.13 18.53 7.18
N VAL A 159 -12.80 17.89 6.21
CA VAL A 159 -14.15 17.37 6.42
C VAL A 159 -14.08 16.07 7.22
N ARG A 160 -15.11 15.85 8.04
CA ARG A 160 -15.35 14.55 8.69
C ARG A 160 -16.54 13.89 8.01
N LEU A 161 -16.36 12.66 7.56
CA LEU A 161 -17.36 11.84 6.87
C LEU A 161 -17.59 10.58 7.68
N THR A 162 -18.77 10.40 8.27
CA THR A 162 -19.11 9.19 9.06
C THR A 162 -20.37 8.53 8.54
N ASP A 163 -20.46 7.21 8.68
CA ASP A 163 -21.62 6.43 8.23
C ASP A 163 -21.93 6.63 6.73
N VAL A 164 -20.88 6.79 5.94
CA VAL A 164 -20.98 7.00 4.49
C VAL A 164 -20.94 5.68 3.72
N SER A 165 -21.67 5.62 2.62
CA SER A 165 -21.49 4.57 1.61
C SER A 165 -20.24 4.86 0.80
N PHE A 166 -20.26 5.93 0.00
CA PHE A 166 -19.06 6.51 -0.60
C PHE A 166 -18.68 7.78 0.16
N GLY A 167 -17.40 7.99 0.48
CA GLY A 167 -16.96 9.21 1.16
C GLY A 167 -16.99 10.41 0.21
N VAL A 168 -15.94 10.53 -0.60
CA VAL A 168 -15.81 11.54 -1.66
C VAL A 168 -15.81 10.84 -3.01
N TRP A 169 -16.77 11.15 -3.87
CA TRP A 169 -16.81 10.67 -5.25
C TRP A 169 -16.43 11.81 -6.20
N ILE A 170 -15.32 11.64 -6.91
CA ILE A 170 -14.82 12.55 -7.95
C ILE A 170 -15.24 11.97 -9.30
N ASN A 171 -16.16 12.66 -9.98
CA ASN A 171 -16.91 12.11 -11.10
C ASN A 171 -16.61 12.84 -12.42
N GLY A 172 -15.64 12.35 -13.19
CA GLY A 172 -15.39 12.84 -14.55
C GLY A 172 -14.81 14.26 -14.58
N VAL A 173 -14.00 14.63 -13.59
CA VAL A 173 -13.49 15.98 -13.41
C VAL A 173 -12.03 16.01 -13.00
N SER A 174 -11.40 17.16 -13.26
CA SER A 174 -9.98 17.39 -13.01
C SER A 174 -9.73 18.41 -11.90
N ASP A 175 -8.48 18.45 -11.43
CA ASP A 175 -7.95 19.44 -10.49
C ASP A 175 -8.66 19.44 -9.12
N VAL A 176 -9.20 18.29 -8.68
CA VAL A 176 -9.86 18.18 -7.38
C VAL A 176 -8.83 17.91 -6.28
N THR A 177 -8.93 18.64 -5.18
CA THR A 177 -8.12 18.41 -3.96
C THR A 177 -8.98 17.83 -2.85
N VAL A 178 -8.54 16.73 -2.25
CA VAL A 178 -9.10 16.18 -1.00
C VAL A 178 -7.99 16.11 0.03
N GLU A 179 -8.10 16.88 1.10
CA GLU A 179 -7.04 17.09 2.08
C GLU A 179 -7.52 16.99 3.52
N GLY A 180 -6.69 16.43 4.42
CA GLY A 180 -6.89 16.55 5.88
C GLY A 180 -8.19 15.92 6.40
N SER A 181 -8.86 15.12 5.56
CA SER A 181 -10.22 14.66 5.78
C SER A 181 -10.23 13.31 6.50
N MET A 182 -11.25 13.09 7.31
CA MET A 182 -11.48 11.85 8.05
C MET A 182 -12.70 11.14 7.47
N ILE A 183 -12.54 9.90 7.02
CA ILE A 183 -13.57 9.16 6.29
C ILE A 183 -13.78 7.78 6.91
N ALA A 184 -14.95 7.57 7.51
CA ALA A 184 -15.38 6.31 8.08
C ALA A 184 -16.66 5.81 7.38
N GLY A 185 -16.57 4.62 6.80
CA GLY A 185 -17.71 3.94 6.19
C GLY A 185 -18.71 3.38 7.21
N ARG A 186 -19.72 2.65 6.72
CA ARG A 186 -20.75 2.04 7.56
C ARG A 186 -20.41 0.66 8.12
N GLU A 187 -20.39 0.55 9.44
CA GLU A 187 -20.16 -0.72 10.13
C GLU A 187 -21.32 -1.72 9.99
N ASP A 188 -22.55 -1.23 9.93
CA ASP A 188 -23.79 -2.00 9.84
C ASP A 188 -24.03 -2.66 8.46
N VAL A 189 -23.26 -2.26 7.44
CA VAL A 189 -23.26 -2.88 6.12
C VAL A 189 -22.33 -4.10 6.09
N PHE A 190 -22.93 -5.29 5.99
CA PHE A 190 -22.22 -6.58 5.91
C PHE A 190 -22.73 -7.45 4.74
N PRO A 191 -21.85 -8.17 4.01
CA PRO A 191 -20.37 -8.19 4.13
C PRO A 191 -19.73 -6.85 3.76
N PHE A 192 -18.51 -6.57 4.26
CA PHE A 192 -17.81 -5.30 3.97
C PHE A 192 -17.61 -5.04 2.47
N THR A 193 -17.65 -6.09 1.63
CA THR A 193 -17.60 -5.97 0.16
C THR A 193 -18.79 -5.20 -0.42
N ASP A 194 -19.87 -5.04 0.35
CA ASP A 194 -21.07 -4.30 -0.04
C ASP A 194 -21.02 -2.82 0.37
N ARG A 195 -19.98 -2.41 1.11
CA ARG A 195 -19.72 -0.99 1.41
C ARG A 195 -19.28 -0.25 0.13
N GLY A 196 -19.38 1.07 0.13
CA GLY A 196 -18.76 1.91 -0.90
C GLY A 196 -17.32 2.24 -0.56
N ASN A 197 -16.68 3.04 -1.41
CA ASN A 197 -15.27 3.40 -1.28
C ASN A 197 -15.08 4.71 -0.48
N GLY A 198 -13.93 4.91 0.13
CA GLY A 198 -13.60 6.17 0.81
C GLY A 198 -13.51 7.33 -0.17
N ILE A 199 -12.45 7.37 -0.96
CA ILE A 199 -12.29 8.30 -2.08
C ILE A 199 -12.40 7.49 -3.38
N HIS A 200 -13.35 7.88 -4.23
CA HIS A 200 -13.62 7.22 -5.51
C HIS A 200 -13.32 8.16 -6.66
N LEU A 201 -12.30 7.82 -7.45
CA LEU A 201 -11.92 8.50 -8.68
C LEU A 201 -12.52 7.74 -9.87
N TRP A 202 -13.41 8.38 -10.61
CA TRP A 202 -13.91 7.89 -11.89
C TRP A 202 -13.62 8.91 -12.97
N ASP A 203 -12.80 8.54 -13.96
CA ASP A 203 -12.43 9.40 -15.10
C ASP A 203 -11.90 10.77 -14.64
N ALA A 204 -10.98 10.76 -13.67
CA ALA A 204 -10.50 11.95 -12.96
C ALA A 204 -9.01 12.19 -13.22
N ASP A 205 -8.67 13.46 -13.52
CA ASP A 205 -7.31 13.85 -13.89
C ASP A 205 -6.72 14.87 -12.90
N ASP A 206 -5.41 14.83 -12.69
CA ASP A 206 -4.65 15.86 -11.94
C ASP A 206 -5.21 16.12 -10.52
N ALA A 207 -5.83 15.13 -9.90
CA ALA A 207 -6.33 15.23 -8.53
C ALA A 207 -5.19 15.16 -7.50
N VAL A 208 -5.39 15.79 -6.35
CA VAL A 208 -4.46 15.74 -5.20
C VAL A 208 -5.19 15.19 -3.99
N LEU A 209 -4.77 14.02 -3.52
CA LEU A 209 -5.33 13.35 -2.35
C LEU A 209 -4.25 13.30 -1.27
N ARG A 210 -4.34 14.09 -0.21
CA ARG A 210 -3.28 14.11 0.81
C ARG A 210 -3.72 14.23 2.24
N ASP A 211 -2.92 13.67 3.14
CA ASP A 211 -3.11 13.81 4.59
C ASP A 211 -4.51 13.33 5.07
N ASN A 212 -5.13 12.38 4.36
CA ASN A 212 -6.46 11.85 4.70
C ASN A 212 -6.37 10.57 5.55
N TYR A 213 -7.37 10.37 6.41
CA TYR A 213 -7.54 9.17 7.24
C TYR A 213 -8.81 8.44 6.81
N ILE A 214 -8.66 7.18 6.37
CA ILE A 214 -9.76 6.41 5.77
C ILE A 214 -9.88 5.05 6.44
N THR A 215 -11.07 4.70 6.90
CA THR A 215 -11.32 3.40 7.56
C THR A 215 -12.74 2.90 7.32
N THR A 216 -12.97 1.61 7.58
CA THR A 216 -14.32 1.01 7.61
C THR A 216 -15.10 1.11 6.30
N VAL A 217 -14.47 1.52 5.20
CA VAL A 217 -15.02 1.51 3.84
C VAL A 217 -14.77 0.15 3.18
N ARG A 218 -15.17 -0.02 1.91
CA ARG A 218 -14.78 -1.18 1.11
C ARG A 218 -13.33 -1.05 0.66
N ASP A 219 -13.05 -0.05 -0.18
CA ASP A 219 -11.70 0.30 -0.62
C ASP A 219 -11.41 1.75 -0.23
N GLY A 220 -10.21 2.04 0.26
CA GLY A 220 -9.81 3.35 0.78
C GLY A 220 -9.80 4.39 -0.33
N ILE A 221 -8.87 4.24 -1.27
CA ILE A 221 -8.78 5.06 -2.48
C ILE A 221 -8.91 4.16 -3.70
N TYR A 222 -9.97 4.38 -4.48
CA TYR A 222 -10.29 3.60 -5.68
C TYR A 222 -10.09 4.43 -6.94
N TYR A 223 -9.21 3.96 -7.82
CA TYR A 223 -8.90 4.58 -9.11
C TYR A 223 -9.58 3.81 -10.24
N SER A 224 -10.28 4.53 -11.11
CA SER A 224 -10.91 3.98 -12.29
C SER A 224 -10.80 4.96 -13.45
N TRP A 225 -9.89 4.68 -14.39
CA TRP A 225 -9.54 5.59 -15.48
C TRP A 225 -9.03 6.96 -14.98
N ALA A 226 -8.16 6.97 -13.97
CA ALA A 226 -7.56 8.20 -13.46
C ALA A 226 -6.11 8.40 -13.94
N GLU A 227 -5.73 9.65 -14.20
CA GLU A 227 -4.41 10.02 -14.72
C GLU A 227 -3.81 11.24 -13.96
N GLY A 228 -2.49 11.28 -13.77
CA GLY A 228 -1.82 12.44 -13.17
C GLY A 228 -2.11 12.68 -11.69
N VAL A 229 -2.73 11.73 -11.00
CA VAL A 229 -3.14 11.88 -9.60
C VAL A 229 -1.92 11.79 -8.67
N LEU A 230 -1.80 12.77 -7.77
CA LEU A 230 -0.86 12.76 -6.66
C LEU A 230 -1.59 12.29 -5.39
N THR A 231 -1.05 11.27 -4.74
CA THR A 231 -1.61 10.72 -3.50
C THR A 231 -0.53 10.61 -2.45
N GLU A 232 -0.62 11.44 -1.42
CA GLU A 232 0.49 11.68 -0.49
C GLU A 232 0.06 11.59 0.98
N ASN A 233 0.82 10.87 1.81
CA ASN A 233 0.64 10.85 3.28
C ASN A 233 -0.77 10.46 3.76
N ASN A 234 -1.50 9.64 3.01
CA ASN A 234 -2.81 9.14 3.43
C ASN A 234 -2.62 7.88 4.29
N THR A 235 -3.48 7.70 5.30
CA THR A 235 -3.51 6.51 6.16
C THR A 235 -4.82 5.75 5.98
N MET A 236 -4.73 4.48 5.59
CA MET A 236 -5.86 3.60 5.27
C MET A 236 -5.76 2.30 6.06
N TRP A 237 -6.75 2.05 6.94
CA TRP A 237 -6.76 0.85 7.77
C TRP A 237 -8.13 0.15 7.88
N GLU A 238 -8.10 -1.15 8.19
CA GLU A 238 -9.29 -1.97 8.49
C GLU A 238 -10.33 -2.02 7.36
N MET A 239 -9.88 -2.20 6.12
CA MET A 239 -10.75 -2.36 4.96
C MET A 239 -10.29 -3.47 4.02
N ARG A 240 -10.97 -3.64 2.88
CA ARG A 240 -10.54 -4.60 1.86
C ARG A 240 -9.21 -4.17 1.28
N TYR A 241 -9.20 -3.08 0.52
CA TYR A 241 -8.00 -2.57 -0.14
C TYR A 241 -7.73 -1.15 0.33
N GLY A 242 -6.52 -0.88 0.82
CA GLY A 242 -6.11 0.49 1.12
C GLY A 242 -6.15 1.35 -0.15
N VAL A 243 -5.46 0.88 -1.19
CA VAL A 243 -5.49 1.45 -2.54
C VAL A 243 -5.91 0.39 -3.56
N HIS A 244 -6.80 0.74 -4.49
CA HIS A 244 -7.29 -0.14 -5.54
C HIS A 244 -7.28 0.55 -6.91
N TYR A 245 -6.50 0.02 -7.85
CA TYR A 245 -6.40 0.51 -9.22
C TYR A 245 -7.19 -0.31 -10.20
N MET A 246 -7.84 0.37 -11.15
CA MET A 246 -8.34 -0.20 -12.40
C MET A 246 -8.06 0.79 -13.55
N TYR A 247 -7.25 0.38 -14.54
CA TYR A 247 -7.06 1.13 -15.79
C TYR A 247 -6.57 2.58 -15.60
N SER A 248 -5.67 2.85 -14.64
CA SER A 248 -5.31 4.21 -14.22
C SER A 248 -3.79 4.41 -14.30
N ASN A 249 -3.34 5.35 -15.12
CA ASN A 249 -1.94 5.47 -15.52
C ASN A 249 -1.30 6.77 -15.01
N ASP A 250 0.03 6.85 -15.06
CA ASP A 250 0.76 8.12 -14.84
C ASP A 250 0.49 8.77 -13.46
N ASN A 251 0.27 7.93 -12.44
CA ASN A 251 -0.08 8.36 -11.08
C ASN A 251 1.11 8.22 -10.12
N ARG A 252 1.16 9.06 -9.08
CA ARG A 252 2.19 9.06 -8.04
C ARG A 252 1.57 8.84 -6.66
N LEU A 253 2.08 7.86 -5.93
CA LEU A 253 1.72 7.54 -4.56
C LEU A 253 2.95 7.61 -3.67
N GLU A 254 2.95 8.52 -2.71
CA GLU A 254 4.12 8.83 -1.87
C GLU A 254 3.77 8.88 -0.38
N GLY A 255 4.58 8.24 0.47
CA GLY A 255 4.44 8.38 1.93
C GLY A 255 3.13 7.84 2.52
N ASN A 256 2.34 7.07 1.77
CA ASN A 256 1.05 6.56 2.25
C ASN A 256 1.23 5.31 3.12
N VAL A 257 0.28 5.10 4.03
CA VAL A 257 0.24 3.94 4.91
C VAL A 257 -1.03 3.14 4.67
N ALA A 258 -0.89 1.88 4.26
CA ALA A 258 -1.99 0.92 4.15
C ALA A 258 -1.75 -0.25 5.10
N ALA A 259 -2.50 -0.28 6.21
CA ALA A 259 -2.28 -1.23 7.30
C ALA A 259 -3.54 -2.02 7.70
N ASN A 260 -3.39 -3.26 8.16
CA ASN A 260 -4.50 -4.06 8.67
C ASN A 260 -5.67 -4.23 7.67
N ASN A 261 -5.36 -4.33 6.37
CA ASN A 261 -6.35 -4.53 5.30
C ASN A 261 -6.29 -5.96 4.73
N ASP A 262 -7.24 -6.34 3.87
CA ASP A 262 -7.05 -7.57 3.06
C ASP A 262 -5.85 -7.42 2.10
N VAL A 263 -5.69 -6.23 1.49
CA VAL A 263 -4.54 -5.85 0.66
C VAL A 263 -4.17 -4.39 0.92
N GLY A 264 -2.88 -4.10 1.03
CA GLY A 264 -2.39 -2.73 1.17
C GLY A 264 -2.59 -1.91 -0.11
N PHE A 265 -1.76 -2.20 -1.12
CA PHE A 265 -1.79 -1.53 -2.42
C PHE A 265 -2.07 -2.53 -3.54
N ALA A 266 -3.27 -2.45 -4.12
CA ALA A 266 -3.70 -3.31 -5.22
C ALA A 266 -3.59 -2.57 -6.57
N LEU A 267 -2.42 -2.66 -7.20
CA LEU A 267 -2.15 -2.05 -8.50
C LEU A 267 -2.57 -3.01 -9.63
N MET A 268 -3.57 -2.65 -10.43
CA MET A 268 -4.07 -3.52 -11.51
C MET A 268 -4.22 -2.82 -12.86
N VAL A 269 -3.79 -3.50 -13.91
CA VAL A 269 -4.02 -3.16 -15.33
C VAL A 269 -3.71 -1.69 -15.62
N SER A 270 -2.47 -1.28 -15.35
CA SER A 270 -2.08 0.14 -15.30
C SER A 270 -0.60 0.31 -15.65
N GLU A 271 -0.21 1.48 -16.13
CA GLU A 271 1.16 1.78 -16.58
C GLU A 271 1.72 3.06 -15.95
N ASN A 272 3.05 3.16 -15.86
CA ASN A 272 3.78 4.35 -15.40
C ASN A 272 3.36 4.84 -14.00
N ILE A 273 3.20 3.91 -13.06
CA ILE A 273 2.91 4.23 -11.66
C ILE A 273 4.23 4.49 -10.92
N THR A 274 4.27 5.53 -10.10
CA THR A 274 5.36 5.78 -9.16
C THR A 274 4.88 5.56 -7.72
N LEU A 275 5.28 4.45 -7.09
CA LEU A 275 4.95 4.10 -5.70
C LEU A 275 6.22 4.23 -4.85
N VAL A 276 6.34 5.33 -4.10
CA VAL A 276 7.58 5.72 -3.41
C VAL A 276 7.37 5.90 -1.91
N ASP A 277 8.23 5.29 -1.09
CA ASP A 277 8.28 5.53 0.36
C ASP A 277 6.95 5.26 1.09
N ASN A 278 6.14 4.29 0.61
CA ASN A 278 4.89 3.88 1.24
C ASN A 278 5.09 2.71 2.21
N VAL A 279 4.16 2.57 3.16
CA VAL A 279 4.14 1.46 4.12
C VAL A 279 2.93 0.57 3.87
N ALA A 280 3.18 -0.71 3.57
CA ALA A 280 2.17 -1.76 3.52
C ALA A 280 2.43 -2.74 4.66
N ALA A 281 1.60 -2.69 5.71
CA ALA A 281 1.85 -3.46 6.93
C ALA A 281 0.66 -4.29 7.37
N ASN A 282 0.90 -5.50 7.88
CA ASN A 282 -0.15 -6.32 8.52
C ASN A 282 -1.38 -6.55 7.63
N ASN A 283 -1.20 -6.60 6.32
CA ASN A 283 -2.28 -6.93 5.41
C ASN A 283 -2.39 -8.46 5.31
N ASP A 284 -3.22 -9.04 6.16
CA ASP A 284 -3.26 -10.47 6.48
C ASP A 284 -4.60 -11.15 6.20
N GLY A 285 -5.54 -10.42 5.58
CA GLY A 285 -6.87 -10.90 5.26
C GLY A 285 -6.94 -11.98 4.18
N THR A 286 -8.04 -12.07 3.42
CA THR A 286 -8.25 -13.26 2.56
C THR A 286 -7.20 -13.38 1.43
N SER A 287 -6.85 -12.26 0.80
CA SER A 287 -5.79 -12.20 -0.22
C SER A 287 -4.41 -11.98 0.41
N ALA A 288 -4.35 -11.20 1.49
CA ALA A 288 -3.17 -10.90 2.29
C ALA A 288 -1.96 -10.45 1.45
N HIS A 289 -2.11 -9.38 0.67
CA HIS A 289 -1.00 -8.81 -0.12
C HIS A 289 -0.59 -7.46 0.45
N GLY A 290 0.70 -7.22 0.67
CA GLY A 290 1.21 -5.88 0.98
C GLY A 290 1.07 -4.99 -0.26
N ILE A 291 1.81 -5.33 -1.30
CA ILE A 291 1.77 -4.65 -2.61
C ILE A 291 1.53 -5.69 -3.72
N LEU A 292 0.39 -5.58 -4.38
CA LEU A 292 -0.01 -6.39 -5.52
C LEU A 292 0.24 -5.62 -6.82
N LEU A 293 0.99 -6.23 -7.74
CA LEU A 293 1.18 -5.76 -9.11
C LEU A 293 0.57 -6.79 -10.06
N LYS A 294 -0.60 -6.49 -10.61
CA LYS A 294 -1.28 -7.35 -11.58
C LYS A 294 -1.42 -6.65 -12.92
N ASP A 295 -0.75 -7.15 -13.96
CA ASP A 295 -0.76 -6.53 -15.29
C ASP A 295 -0.31 -5.05 -15.23
N VAL A 296 0.70 -4.76 -14.40
CA VAL A 296 1.30 -3.43 -14.26
C VAL A 296 2.55 -3.32 -15.11
N GLU A 297 2.74 -2.22 -15.83
CA GLU A 297 3.91 -2.02 -16.70
C GLU A 297 4.66 -0.71 -16.49
N ARG A 298 5.98 -0.74 -16.69
CA ARG A 298 6.86 0.46 -16.75
C ARG A 298 6.79 1.34 -15.50
N SER A 299 6.51 0.74 -14.34
CA SER A 299 6.32 1.44 -13.07
C SER A 299 7.56 1.40 -12.18
N GLU A 300 7.71 2.38 -11.30
CA GLU A 300 8.77 2.47 -10.30
C GLU A 300 8.19 2.28 -8.89
N ILE A 301 8.61 1.21 -8.23
CA ILE A 301 8.23 0.83 -6.88
C ILE A 301 9.48 0.89 -6.01
N ARG A 302 9.65 1.99 -5.26
CA ARG A 302 10.93 2.27 -4.58
C ARG A 302 10.77 2.75 -3.15
N GLY A 303 11.69 2.34 -2.26
CA GLY A 303 11.73 2.89 -0.91
C GLY A 303 10.57 2.43 -0.01
N ASN A 304 9.72 1.53 -0.48
CA ASN A 304 8.53 1.12 0.28
C ASN A 304 8.92 0.13 1.38
N ALA A 305 8.22 0.20 2.51
CA ALA A 305 8.29 -0.78 3.58
C ALA A 305 7.10 -1.73 3.49
N VAL A 306 7.40 -3.02 3.31
CA VAL A 306 6.42 -4.08 3.11
C VAL A 306 6.59 -5.09 4.24
N VAL A 307 5.79 -4.92 5.28
CA VAL A 307 6.05 -5.48 6.61
C VAL A 307 4.93 -6.42 7.07
N ALA A 308 5.26 -7.62 7.53
CA ALA A 308 4.31 -8.53 8.20
C ALA A 308 3.02 -8.83 7.40
N ASN A 309 3.10 -8.85 6.06
CA ASN A 309 1.96 -9.21 5.21
C ASN A 309 1.95 -10.71 4.88
N GLY A 310 0.83 -11.19 4.33
CA GLY A 310 0.79 -12.57 3.84
C GLY A 310 1.70 -12.84 2.65
N ASN A 311 1.65 -11.98 1.64
CA ASN A 311 2.66 -11.88 0.61
C ASN A 311 3.12 -10.42 0.66
N GLY A 312 4.42 -10.18 0.78
CA GLY A 312 4.95 -8.82 0.73
C GLY A 312 4.65 -8.20 -0.63
N PHE A 313 5.36 -8.69 -1.64
CA PHE A 313 5.04 -8.40 -3.05
C PHE A 313 4.31 -9.59 -3.70
N TYR A 314 3.19 -9.33 -4.37
CA TYR A 314 2.57 -10.30 -5.28
C TYR A 314 2.62 -9.76 -6.70
N ILE A 315 3.39 -10.42 -7.57
CA ILE A 315 3.70 -9.94 -8.92
C ILE A 315 3.13 -10.91 -9.95
N TYR A 316 2.12 -10.46 -10.68
CA TYR A 316 1.37 -11.27 -11.64
C TYR A 316 1.36 -10.60 -13.02
N ASN A 317 2.02 -11.24 -14.00
CA ASN A 317 2.08 -10.76 -15.38
C ASN A 317 2.48 -9.27 -15.48
N ALA A 318 3.44 -8.84 -14.66
CA ALA A 318 3.88 -7.45 -14.59
C ALA A 318 5.19 -7.27 -15.36
N GLN A 319 5.30 -6.25 -16.21
CA GLN A 319 6.36 -6.14 -17.20
C GLN A 319 7.15 -4.84 -17.06
N GLN A 320 8.48 -4.90 -17.18
CA GLN A 320 9.33 -3.70 -17.25
C GLN A 320 9.25 -2.78 -16.02
N ASN A 321 8.88 -3.31 -14.86
CA ASN A 321 8.82 -2.55 -13.61
C ASN A 321 10.16 -2.53 -12.88
N ARG A 322 10.42 -1.49 -12.11
CA ARG A 322 11.59 -1.35 -11.24
C ARG A 322 11.13 -1.47 -9.79
N LEU A 323 11.53 -2.54 -9.11
CA LEU A 323 11.31 -2.74 -7.69
C LEU A 323 12.65 -2.56 -6.99
N VAL A 324 12.94 -1.36 -6.49
CA VAL A 324 14.28 -1.02 -6.02
C VAL A 324 14.28 -0.42 -4.62
N ASP A 325 15.31 -0.70 -3.83
CA ASP A 325 15.49 -0.10 -2.50
C ASP A 325 14.24 -0.22 -1.59
N ASN A 326 13.50 -1.33 -1.64
CA ASN A 326 12.38 -1.59 -0.73
C ASN A 326 12.81 -2.46 0.46
N LEU A 327 12.18 -2.24 1.61
CA LEU A 327 12.28 -3.10 2.78
C LEU A 327 11.15 -4.14 2.74
N VAL A 328 11.49 -5.43 2.80
CA VAL A 328 10.55 -6.56 2.78
C VAL A 328 10.80 -7.41 4.01
N LEU A 329 10.02 -7.15 5.05
CA LEU A 329 10.27 -7.62 6.42
C LEU A 329 9.14 -8.53 6.92
N GLU A 330 9.47 -9.70 7.44
CA GLU A 330 8.55 -10.61 8.16
C GLU A 330 7.24 -10.97 7.44
N ASN A 331 7.24 -10.95 6.11
CA ASN A 331 6.10 -11.44 5.37
C ASN A 331 6.11 -12.97 5.34
N ARG A 332 4.94 -13.60 5.31
CA ARG A 332 4.87 -15.07 5.16
C ARG A 332 5.49 -15.52 3.83
N VAL A 333 5.33 -14.73 2.77
CA VAL A 333 6.13 -14.83 1.55
C VAL A 333 6.66 -13.44 1.23
N GLY A 334 7.98 -13.23 1.22
CA GLY A 334 8.57 -11.93 0.91
C GLY A 334 8.13 -11.43 -0.47
N VAL A 335 8.20 -12.32 -1.46
CA VAL A 335 7.72 -12.04 -2.81
C VAL A 335 7.20 -13.29 -3.52
N HIS A 336 6.00 -13.18 -4.09
CA HIS A 336 5.39 -14.18 -4.94
C HIS A 336 5.36 -13.68 -6.38
N ALA A 337 6.17 -14.25 -7.26
CA ALA A 337 6.23 -13.91 -8.69
C ALA A 337 5.66 -15.03 -9.57
N THR A 338 4.66 -14.71 -10.39
CA THR A 338 3.98 -15.70 -11.24
C THR A 338 3.50 -15.10 -12.57
N ALA A 339 3.00 -15.97 -13.45
CA ALA A 339 2.40 -15.63 -14.74
C ALA A 339 3.32 -14.87 -15.73
N GLY A 340 4.64 -15.09 -15.65
CA GLY A 340 5.58 -14.63 -16.69
C GLY A 340 5.98 -13.15 -16.62
N SER A 341 5.97 -12.56 -15.42
CA SER A 341 6.52 -11.22 -15.17
C SER A 341 8.00 -11.15 -15.59
N SER A 342 8.38 -10.13 -16.37
CA SER A 342 9.72 -10.06 -16.98
C SER A 342 10.18 -8.64 -17.32
N GLY A 343 11.46 -8.49 -17.72
CA GLY A 343 12.02 -7.25 -18.25
C GLY A 343 12.19 -6.10 -17.26
N GLY A 344 11.93 -6.34 -15.98
CA GLY A 344 12.10 -5.40 -14.88
C GLY A 344 13.46 -5.49 -14.19
N VAL A 345 13.69 -4.60 -13.22
CA VAL A 345 14.89 -4.59 -12.35
C VAL A 345 14.42 -4.77 -10.91
N VAL A 346 15.05 -5.70 -10.19
CA VAL A 346 14.84 -5.92 -8.75
C VAL A 346 16.20 -5.84 -8.06
N ALA A 347 16.51 -4.71 -7.41
CA ALA A 347 17.84 -4.44 -6.86
C ALA A 347 17.80 -3.50 -5.66
N GLY A 348 18.75 -3.63 -4.74
CA GLY A 348 18.86 -2.79 -3.54
C GLY A 348 17.80 -3.07 -2.47
N ASN A 349 16.93 -4.06 -2.66
CA ASN A 349 15.91 -4.40 -1.68
C ASN A 349 16.53 -5.19 -0.50
N SER A 350 15.88 -5.13 0.66
CA SER A 350 16.22 -5.95 1.83
C SER A 350 15.10 -6.93 2.15
N PHE A 351 15.35 -8.21 1.90
CA PHE A 351 14.45 -9.31 2.26
C PHE A 351 14.90 -9.91 3.59
N ILE A 352 14.20 -9.55 4.66
CA ILE A 352 14.59 -9.82 6.04
C ILE A 352 13.50 -10.63 6.73
N GLU A 353 13.86 -11.79 7.29
CA GLU A 353 13.02 -12.57 8.20
C GLU A 353 11.62 -12.95 7.65
N ASN A 354 11.46 -13.01 6.33
CA ASN A 354 10.27 -13.58 5.70
C ASN A 354 10.28 -15.12 5.87
N ASP A 355 9.12 -15.75 6.14
CA ASP A 355 9.04 -17.22 6.31
C ASP A 355 9.53 -17.96 5.05
N GLU A 356 9.14 -17.45 3.88
CA GLU A 356 9.67 -17.83 2.56
C GLU A 356 10.14 -16.55 1.85
N GLN A 357 11.44 -16.40 1.60
CA GLN A 357 11.97 -15.16 0.99
C GLN A 357 11.36 -14.87 -0.38
N ALA A 358 11.28 -15.89 -1.25
CA ALA A 358 10.64 -15.76 -2.54
C ALA A 358 10.00 -17.08 -3.02
N PHE A 359 8.82 -16.95 -3.62
CA PHE A 359 8.15 -18.02 -4.35
C PHE A 359 7.98 -17.60 -5.81
N ALA A 360 8.48 -18.40 -6.76
CA ALA A 360 8.39 -18.08 -8.17
C ALA A 360 7.92 -19.25 -9.03
N THR A 361 6.84 -19.04 -9.79
CA THR A 361 6.36 -19.98 -10.81
C THR A 361 6.81 -19.52 -12.19
N THR A 362 7.99 -19.97 -12.62
CA THR A 362 8.59 -19.64 -13.92
C THR A 362 9.20 -20.88 -14.58
N THR A 363 9.27 -20.87 -15.91
CA THR A 363 9.96 -21.90 -16.70
C THR A 363 11.36 -21.48 -17.14
N ALA A 364 11.73 -20.22 -16.87
CA ALA A 364 13.03 -19.65 -17.16
C ALA A 364 13.72 -19.20 -15.88
N GLN A 365 15.04 -19.07 -15.92
CA GLN A 365 15.80 -18.40 -14.88
C GLN A 365 15.68 -16.88 -15.08
N ILE A 366 15.31 -16.16 -14.03
CA ILE A 366 15.13 -14.70 -14.04
C ILE A 366 16.14 -14.08 -13.07
N ALA A 367 16.94 -13.16 -13.58
CA ALA A 367 17.92 -12.42 -12.78
C ALA A 367 17.24 -11.26 -12.05
N TRP A 368 17.36 -11.23 -10.72
CA TRP A 368 16.89 -10.17 -9.85
C TRP A 368 18.09 -9.46 -9.24
N ASN A 369 18.69 -8.63 -10.08
CA ASN A 369 19.78 -7.72 -9.78
C ASN A 369 19.84 -6.68 -10.91
N ASP A 370 20.49 -5.56 -10.66
CA ASP A 370 20.98 -4.65 -11.69
C ASP A 370 22.38 -5.10 -12.17
N SER A 371 23.02 -4.32 -13.03
CA SER A 371 24.30 -4.66 -13.66
C SER A 371 25.46 -4.87 -12.68
N ASP A 372 25.41 -4.22 -11.53
CA ASP A 372 26.47 -4.14 -10.53
C ASP A 372 25.95 -4.22 -9.08
N ARG A 373 24.65 -4.43 -8.89
CA ARG A 373 24.01 -4.40 -7.56
C ARG A 373 22.83 -5.37 -7.49
N GLY A 374 22.83 -6.26 -6.51
CA GLY A 374 21.71 -7.17 -6.23
C GLY A 374 20.90 -6.73 -5.02
N ASN A 375 20.34 -7.69 -4.30
CA ASN A 375 19.51 -7.49 -3.11
C ASN A 375 20.17 -8.12 -1.88
N TYR A 376 19.76 -7.67 -0.70
CA TYR A 376 20.10 -8.33 0.55
C TYR A 376 19.03 -9.39 0.85
N TRP A 377 19.48 -10.60 1.20
CA TRP A 377 18.63 -11.72 1.59
C TRP A 377 19.13 -12.27 2.92
N SER A 378 18.30 -12.22 3.96
CA SER A 378 18.72 -12.62 5.32
C SER A 378 19.09 -14.11 5.46
N ASP A 379 18.68 -14.96 4.51
CA ASP A 379 19.04 -16.39 4.45
C ASP A 379 20.20 -16.69 3.47
N ALA A 380 20.75 -15.67 2.79
CA ALA A 380 21.89 -15.86 1.91
C ALA A 380 23.17 -16.10 2.72
N SER A 381 23.87 -17.19 2.37
CA SER A 381 25.27 -17.35 2.75
C SER A 381 26.13 -16.45 1.87
N ALA A 382 26.31 -15.19 2.26
CA ALA A 382 27.16 -14.24 1.54
C ALA A 382 28.66 -14.51 1.79
N VAL A 383 29.48 -14.39 0.75
CA VAL A 383 30.94 -14.43 0.85
C VAL A 383 31.47 -13.23 0.08
N ASP A 384 32.17 -12.33 0.77
CA ASP A 384 32.78 -11.12 0.21
C ASP A 384 34.29 -11.13 0.53
N LEU A 385 35.09 -11.51 -0.47
CA LEU A 385 36.54 -11.69 -0.38
C LEU A 385 37.31 -10.40 -0.67
N ASP A 386 36.74 -9.49 -1.48
CA ASP A 386 37.40 -8.22 -1.84
C ASP A 386 36.92 -7.01 -1.03
N GLY A 387 35.86 -7.17 -0.24
CA GLY A 387 35.34 -6.20 0.71
C GLY A 387 34.51 -5.10 0.07
N ASP A 388 33.91 -5.35 -1.10
CA ASP A 388 33.11 -4.37 -1.84
C ASP A 388 31.63 -4.34 -1.43
N GLY A 389 31.21 -5.22 -0.51
CA GLY A 389 29.83 -5.32 0.00
C GLY A 389 28.91 -6.19 -0.87
N THR A 390 29.45 -6.81 -1.93
CA THR A 390 28.74 -7.74 -2.80
C THR A 390 29.34 -9.14 -2.67
N SER A 391 28.49 -10.15 -2.59
CA SER A 391 28.94 -11.53 -2.46
C SER A 391 29.46 -12.09 -3.81
N GLU A 392 30.62 -12.74 -3.82
CA GLU A 392 31.14 -13.41 -5.03
C GLU A 392 30.39 -14.70 -5.38
N ILE A 393 29.55 -15.20 -4.48
CA ILE A 393 28.63 -16.29 -4.77
C ILE A 393 27.21 -15.78 -4.96
N ARG A 394 26.56 -16.35 -5.98
CA ARG A 394 25.19 -16.03 -6.39
C ARG A 394 24.19 -16.60 -5.37
N HIS A 395 23.05 -15.95 -5.20
CA HIS A 395 21.97 -16.43 -4.35
C HIS A 395 20.76 -16.85 -5.19
N ARG A 396 19.99 -17.83 -4.73
CA ARG A 396 18.79 -18.32 -5.41
C ARG A 396 17.63 -18.34 -4.41
N PRO A 397 16.84 -17.26 -4.34
CA PRO A 397 15.77 -17.15 -3.35
C PRO A 397 14.55 -18.01 -3.72
N ALA A 398 14.44 -18.44 -4.98
CA ALA A 398 13.44 -19.40 -5.45
C ALA A 398 14.11 -20.47 -6.33
N GLY A 399 14.96 -21.29 -5.70
CA GLY A 399 15.68 -22.41 -6.31
C GLY A 399 14.95 -23.77 -6.20
N THR A 400 15.64 -24.85 -6.55
CA THR A 400 15.06 -26.20 -6.51
C THR A 400 14.71 -26.65 -5.10
N VAL A 401 15.54 -26.27 -4.12
CA VAL A 401 15.35 -26.62 -2.71
C VAL A 401 14.13 -25.88 -2.16
N GLU A 402 14.03 -24.59 -2.45
CA GLU A 402 12.94 -23.71 -2.03
C GLU A 402 11.61 -24.20 -2.62
N GLN A 403 11.61 -24.53 -3.92
CA GLN A 403 10.44 -25.13 -4.58
C GLN A 403 10.03 -26.48 -3.96
N LEU A 404 11.00 -27.32 -3.58
CA LEU A 404 10.70 -28.59 -2.91
C LEU A 404 10.09 -28.38 -1.52
N VAL A 405 10.58 -27.41 -0.75
CA VAL A 405 10.06 -27.07 0.58
C VAL A 405 8.64 -26.52 0.46
N HIS A 406 8.39 -25.67 -0.53
CA HIS A 406 7.06 -25.16 -0.84
C HIS A 406 6.08 -26.29 -1.22
N ASP A 407 6.45 -27.15 -2.18
CA ASP A 407 5.61 -28.26 -2.65
C ASP A 407 5.41 -29.35 -1.58
N ARG A 408 6.39 -29.52 -0.68
CA ARG A 408 6.38 -30.51 0.40
C ARG A 408 6.80 -29.84 1.70
N PRO A 409 5.87 -29.23 2.44
CA PRO A 409 6.18 -28.56 3.70
C PRO A 409 6.86 -29.46 4.75
N GLN A 410 6.69 -30.78 4.67
CA GLN A 410 7.39 -31.72 5.56
C GLN A 410 8.90 -31.76 5.32
N ALA A 411 9.38 -31.33 4.15
CA ALA A 411 10.79 -31.21 3.82
C ALA A 411 11.47 -30.01 4.51
N ALA A 412 10.70 -29.05 5.03
CA ALA A 412 11.22 -27.88 5.76
C ALA A 412 12.13 -28.28 6.94
N VAL A 413 11.89 -29.44 7.57
CA VAL A 413 12.74 -29.98 8.66
C VAL A 413 14.19 -30.26 8.20
N PHE A 414 14.42 -30.35 6.89
CA PHE A 414 15.75 -30.55 6.29
C PHE A 414 16.29 -29.28 5.64
N ALA A 415 15.57 -28.15 5.70
CA ALA A 415 15.94 -26.90 5.04
C ALA A 415 17.32 -26.40 5.47
N GLU A 416 17.69 -26.58 6.73
CA GLU A 416 19.00 -26.21 7.30
C GLU A 416 19.97 -27.40 7.41
N SER A 417 19.70 -28.49 6.68
CA SER A 417 20.58 -29.67 6.71
C SER A 417 21.80 -29.49 5.80
N PRO A 418 22.96 -30.07 6.16
CA PRO A 418 24.16 -30.01 5.31
C PRO A 418 23.96 -30.55 3.89
N ALA A 419 22.97 -31.44 3.69
CA ALA A 419 22.63 -31.95 2.37
C ALA A 419 21.98 -30.88 1.49
N PHE A 420 21.06 -30.09 2.05
CA PHE A 420 20.40 -29.00 1.32
C PHE A 420 21.39 -27.85 1.07
N ASP A 421 22.26 -27.55 2.05
CA ASP A 421 23.33 -26.56 1.87
C ASP A 421 24.30 -26.96 0.75
N ALA A 422 24.64 -28.24 0.64
CA ALA A 422 25.48 -28.74 -0.45
C ALA A 422 24.79 -28.59 -1.82
N VAL A 423 23.46 -28.76 -1.89
CA VAL A 423 22.69 -28.53 -3.12
C VAL A 423 22.67 -27.04 -3.47
N ARG A 424 22.36 -26.16 -2.50
CA ARG A 424 22.38 -24.70 -2.69
C ARG A 424 23.74 -24.19 -3.14
N LEU A 425 24.82 -24.69 -2.52
CA LEU A 425 26.19 -24.34 -2.91
C LEU A 425 26.52 -24.80 -4.33
N ALA A 426 26.08 -26.00 -4.71
CA ALA A 426 26.27 -26.49 -6.07
C ALA A 426 25.52 -25.61 -7.09
N GLU A 427 24.29 -25.22 -6.75
CA GLU A 427 23.45 -24.33 -7.54
C GLU A 427 24.04 -22.92 -7.67
N SER A 428 24.58 -22.34 -6.59
CA SER A 428 25.21 -21.02 -6.61
C SER A 428 26.56 -21.01 -7.33
N SER A 429 27.34 -22.09 -7.22
CA SER A 429 28.73 -22.13 -7.68
C SER A 429 28.91 -22.65 -9.11
N PHE A 430 28.01 -23.49 -9.62
CA PHE A 430 28.20 -24.13 -10.93
C PHE A 430 27.20 -23.61 -11.98
N PRO A 431 27.66 -22.85 -13.01
CA PRO A 431 26.80 -22.31 -14.06
C PRO A 431 26.08 -23.35 -14.94
N VAL A 432 26.50 -24.62 -14.89
CA VAL A 432 25.97 -25.69 -15.77
C VAL A 432 24.55 -26.14 -15.38
N VAL A 433 24.06 -25.74 -14.21
CA VAL A 433 22.69 -26.02 -13.73
C VAL A 433 21.87 -24.73 -13.86
N GLU A 434 21.37 -24.46 -15.07
CA GLU A 434 20.31 -23.45 -15.31
C GLU A 434 18.95 -24.07 -14.96
N SER A 435 18.61 -24.07 -13.67
CA SER A 435 17.25 -24.34 -13.20
C SER A 435 16.39 -23.09 -13.36
N ALA A 436 15.11 -23.30 -13.69
CA ALA A 436 14.13 -22.22 -13.64
C ALA A 436 13.99 -21.71 -12.20
N GLY A 437 13.65 -20.42 -12.06
CA GLY A 437 13.54 -19.77 -10.76
C GLY A 437 14.13 -18.37 -10.77
N LEU A 438 14.37 -17.84 -9.57
CA LEU A 438 15.00 -16.54 -9.37
C LEU A 438 16.47 -16.73 -9.02
N ILE A 439 17.32 -15.85 -9.56
CA ILE A 439 18.74 -15.78 -9.23
C ILE A 439 19.15 -14.33 -8.99
N ASP A 440 19.91 -14.12 -7.93
CA ASP A 440 20.60 -12.86 -7.67
C ASP A 440 22.10 -13.07 -7.92
N HIS A 441 22.63 -12.36 -8.91
CA HIS A 441 24.05 -12.47 -9.28
C HIS A 441 24.98 -11.64 -8.39
N HIS A 442 24.44 -10.67 -7.65
CA HIS A 442 25.21 -9.70 -6.89
C HIS A 442 24.60 -9.50 -5.49
N PRO A 443 24.37 -10.58 -4.71
CA PRO A 443 23.68 -10.43 -3.43
C PRO A 443 24.52 -9.58 -2.47
N LEU A 444 23.86 -8.66 -1.78
CA LEU A 444 24.51 -7.75 -0.84
C LEU A 444 24.83 -8.48 0.47
N THR A 445 25.94 -8.12 1.11
CA THR A 445 26.37 -8.74 2.38
C THR A 445 25.68 -8.15 3.61
N GLU A 446 25.18 -6.92 3.50
CA GLU A 446 24.49 -6.19 4.57
C GLU A 446 23.22 -5.54 4.01
N PRO A 447 22.16 -5.40 4.83
CA PRO A 447 20.92 -4.75 4.39
C PRO A 447 21.17 -3.24 4.20
N PRO A 448 20.77 -2.64 3.06
CA PRO A 448 20.85 -1.18 2.87
C PRO A 448 19.91 -0.35 3.75
N HIS A 449 18.97 -0.98 4.47
CA HIS A 449 18.04 -0.31 5.37
C HIS A 449 18.53 -0.50 6.80
N ASP A 450 19.02 0.55 7.46
CA ASP A 450 19.57 0.46 8.82
C ASP A 450 18.49 0.46 9.92
N ASN A 451 17.33 1.05 9.62
CA ASN A 451 16.25 1.34 10.55
C ASN A 451 15.11 0.29 10.53
N TRP A 452 15.29 -0.84 9.82
CA TRP A 452 14.25 -1.87 9.74
C TRP A 452 13.84 -2.42 11.11
N ARG A 453 14.72 -2.35 12.12
CA ARG A 453 14.41 -2.78 13.47
C ARG A 453 13.44 -1.87 14.21
N ASP A 454 13.21 -0.65 13.72
CA ASP A 454 12.22 0.25 14.31
C ASP A 454 10.81 -0.37 14.25
N TYR A 455 10.54 -1.26 13.29
CA TYR A 455 9.26 -2.00 13.21
C TYR A 455 9.02 -2.98 14.36
N TYR A 456 10.04 -3.33 15.17
CA TYR A 456 9.87 -4.12 16.39
C TYR A 456 9.69 -3.28 17.65
N ALA A 457 10.02 -1.98 17.58
CA ALA A 457 9.80 -1.12 18.71
C ALA A 457 8.29 -0.99 18.93
N ASN A 458 7.82 -1.30 20.15
CA ASN A 458 6.45 -0.96 20.56
C ASN A 458 6.24 0.53 20.34
N HIS A 459 5.50 0.89 19.30
CA HIS A 459 4.95 2.22 19.12
C HIS A 459 3.68 2.30 19.98
N ASP A 460 3.86 2.19 21.31
CA ASP A 460 2.82 2.58 22.27
C ASP A 460 2.75 4.13 22.22
N HIS A 461 1.83 4.66 21.43
CA HIS A 461 1.47 6.09 21.45
C HIS A 461 0.04 6.26 21.93
#